data_AF-A0A7X2P4W7-F1
#
_entry.id   AF-A0A7X2P4W7-F1
#
_cell.length_a   1.000
_cell.length_b   1.000
_cell.length_c   1.000
_cell.angle_alpha   90.00
_cell.angle_beta   90.00
_cell.angle_gamma   90.00
#
_symmetry.space_group_name_H-M   'P 1'
#
loop_
_entity.id
_entity.type
_entity.pdbx_description
1 polymer ?
#
loop_
_entity_poly.entity_id
_entity_poly.type
_entity_poly.pdbx_seq_one_letter_code
_entity_poly.pdbx_strand_id
1 'polypeptide(L)'
;MSIMCHDDETGNTHCHAFIQPIDQKGHLNASFFTDGKENGRSRYSRLQDSYAEVMCSLGLQRGMKGSKARHKDIKKFYTELNQAIENVPIPQKGELATDYYERFQEQLETLSAAYLKKGLERERAADEWVTRKINDYKKQIHLEHQNQKQLLEQNLRTLSLQVIESRTHYQEAEHKIQETSAMYQQLIDNKEQELSALTNQLQEIQDLILNYENEYRTMNVADFLALLKEDTPIYQSLAAIDPESTQLLSTFQDRFQNHLQQAEPEPDQRF
;
A
#
# COMPACT_ATOMS: atom_id res chain seq x y z
N MET A 1 -23.94 6.40 -56.56
CA MET A 1 -23.83 7.67 -55.79
C MET A 1 -24.28 8.79 -56.69
N SER A 2 -25.03 9.76 -56.18
CA SER A 2 -25.44 10.98 -56.92
C SER A 2 -25.06 12.21 -56.10
N ILE A 3 -24.59 13.27 -56.75
CA ILE A 3 -24.21 14.53 -56.12
C ILE A 3 -24.84 15.67 -56.93
N MET A 4 -25.52 16.59 -56.26
CA MET A 4 -26.04 17.83 -56.84
C MET A 4 -25.46 19.03 -56.10
N CYS A 5 -24.93 20.01 -56.82
CA CYS A 5 -24.35 21.22 -56.24
C CYS A 5 -25.26 22.42 -56.54
N HIS A 6 -25.49 23.25 -55.53
CA HIS A 6 -26.31 24.46 -55.61
C HIS A 6 -25.44 25.68 -55.36
N ASP A 7 -25.54 26.65 -56.28
CA ASP A 7 -24.87 27.96 -56.23
C ASP A 7 -25.88 29.12 -56.41
N ASP A 8 -27.16 28.77 -56.53
CA ASP A 8 -28.31 29.66 -56.72
C ASP A 8 -29.00 30.02 -55.40
N GLU A 9 -28.62 29.39 -54.29
CA GLU A 9 -29.19 29.64 -52.97
C GLU A 9 -28.46 30.77 -52.22
N THR A 10 -29.23 31.70 -51.65
CA THR A 10 -28.72 32.84 -50.89
C THR A 10 -27.96 32.40 -49.63
N GLY A 11 -26.64 32.54 -49.65
CA GLY A 11 -25.81 32.56 -48.45
C GLY A 11 -24.70 31.51 -48.34
N ASN A 12 -24.68 30.46 -49.16
CA ASN A 12 -23.52 29.56 -49.30
C ASN A 12 -23.66 28.55 -50.46
N THR A 13 -22.60 28.36 -51.25
CA THR A 13 -22.48 27.22 -52.18
C THR A 13 -22.44 25.91 -51.38
N HIS A 14 -23.28 24.94 -51.72
CA HIS A 14 -23.33 23.64 -51.03
C HIS A 14 -23.71 22.50 -51.98
N CYS A 15 -23.58 21.25 -51.51
CA CYS A 15 -23.94 20.08 -52.30
C CYS A 15 -24.77 19.08 -51.50
N HIS A 16 -25.69 18.41 -52.19
CA HIS A 16 -26.46 17.28 -51.69
C HIS A 16 -25.91 16.00 -52.29
N ALA A 17 -25.43 15.08 -51.45
CA ALA A 17 -24.88 13.81 -51.87
C ALA A 17 -25.77 12.64 -51.39
N PHE A 18 -26.23 11.82 -52.33
CA PHE A 18 -26.93 10.58 -52.05
C PHE A 18 -25.96 9.40 -52.12
N ILE A 19 -25.77 8.76 -50.97
CA ILE A 19 -24.85 7.64 -50.77
C ILE A 19 -25.69 6.39 -50.47
N GLN A 20 -25.42 5.31 -51.19
CA GLN A 20 -26.01 4.01 -50.88
C GLN A 20 -25.14 3.33 -49.81
N PRO A 21 -25.64 3.09 -48.59
CA PRO A 21 -24.83 2.55 -47.51
C PRO A 21 -24.73 1.03 -47.62
N ILE A 22 -23.81 0.53 -48.44
CA ILE A 22 -23.52 -0.91 -48.53
C ILE A 22 -22.37 -1.25 -47.58
N ASP A 23 -22.62 -2.13 -46.61
CA ASP A 23 -21.59 -2.58 -45.66
C ASP A 23 -20.61 -3.57 -46.30
N GLN A 24 -19.54 -3.93 -45.56
CA GLN A 24 -18.53 -4.87 -46.04
C GLN A 24 -19.08 -6.29 -46.32
N LYS A 25 -20.29 -6.60 -45.85
CA LYS A 25 -20.98 -7.88 -46.09
C LYS A 25 -21.93 -7.80 -47.29
N GLY A 26 -22.01 -6.66 -47.96
CA GLY A 26 -22.88 -6.44 -49.11
C GLY A 26 -24.32 -6.05 -48.76
N HIS A 27 -24.63 -5.76 -47.50
CA HIS A 27 -25.98 -5.38 -47.08
C HIS A 27 -26.21 -3.87 -47.08
N LEU A 28 -27.44 -3.45 -47.40
CA LEU A 28 -27.87 -2.06 -47.26
C LEU A 28 -28.04 -1.72 -45.77
N ASN A 29 -27.04 -1.09 -45.18
CA ASN A 29 -26.91 -0.91 -43.74
C ASN A 29 -26.31 0.47 -43.39
N ALA A 30 -27.19 1.47 -43.25
CA ALA A 30 -26.80 2.83 -42.86
C ALA A 30 -26.23 2.91 -41.43
N SER A 31 -26.85 2.18 -40.49
CA SER A 31 -26.48 2.20 -39.08
C SER A 31 -25.08 1.65 -38.85
N PHE A 32 -24.59 0.77 -39.72
CA PHE A 32 -23.18 0.42 -39.74
C PHE A 32 -22.36 1.71 -39.77
N PHE A 33 -22.53 2.62 -40.72
CA PHE A 33 -21.68 3.80 -40.86
C PHE A 33 -21.97 4.92 -39.86
N THR A 34 -23.23 5.09 -39.44
CA THR A 34 -23.68 6.25 -38.65
C THR A 34 -23.72 6.00 -37.15
N ASP A 35 -24.00 4.76 -36.73
CA ASP A 35 -24.37 4.48 -35.34
C ASP A 35 -23.26 3.76 -34.56
N GLY A 36 -23.39 3.79 -33.23
CA GLY A 36 -22.50 3.08 -32.33
C GLY A 36 -21.12 3.74 -32.14
N LYS A 37 -20.21 2.95 -31.56
CA LYS A 37 -18.84 3.35 -31.28
C LYS A 37 -17.86 2.36 -31.89
N GLU A 38 -16.79 2.88 -32.45
CA GLU A 38 -15.64 2.11 -32.89
C GLU A 38 -14.42 2.59 -32.10
N ASN A 39 -13.72 1.67 -31.41
CA ASN A 39 -12.60 2.00 -30.51
C ASN A 39 -12.95 3.09 -29.48
N GLY A 40 -14.16 3.03 -28.92
CA GLY A 40 -14.64 3.98 -27.91
C GLY A 40 -15.08 5.35 -28.44
N ARG A 41 -14.94 5.64 -29.75
CA ARG A 41 -15.37 6.90 -30.37
C ARG A 41 -16.61 6.71 -31.22
N SER A 42 -17.51 7.69 -31.26
CA SER A 42 -18.68 7.61 -32.16
C SER A 42 -18.21 7.63 -33.62
N ARG A 43 -18.90 6.86 -34.48
CA ARG A 43 -18.56 6.78 -35.90
C ARG A 43 -18.65 8.13 -36.60
N TYR A 44 -19.64 8.95 -36.25
CA TYR A 44 -19.73 10.34 -36.72
C TYR A 44 -18.53 11.21 -36.32
N SER A 45 -18.03 11.08 -35.08
CA SER A 45 -16.85 11.85 -34.66
C SER A 45 -15.63 11.50 -35.51
N ARG A 46 -15.46 10.21 -35.82
CA ARG A 46 -14.39 9.72 -36.68
C ARG A 46 -14.56 10.20 -38.13
N LEU A 47 -15.77 10.16 -38.66
CA LEU A 47 -16.06 10.66 -40.00
C LEU A 47 -15.73 12.15 -40.12
N GLN A 48 -16.07 12.97 -39.12
CA GLN A 48 -15.69 14.38 -39.05
C GLN A 48 -14.17 14.56 -38.99
N ASP A 49 -13.46 13.69 -38.26
CA ASP A 49 -11.99 13.70 -38.20
C ASP A 49 -11.39 13.39 -39.58
N SER A 50 -11.75 12.27 -40.20
CA SER A 50 -11.21 11.84 -41.48
C SER A 50 -11.56 12.79 -42.62
N TYR A 51 -12.78 13.35 -42.60
CA TYR A 51 -13.19 14.35 -43.59
C TYR A 51 -12.33 15.62 -43.49
N ALA A 52 -12.08 16.11 -42.27
CA ALA A 52 -11.24 17.28 -42.07
C ALA A 52 -9.78 17.02 -42.45
N GLU A 53 -9.24 15.82 -42.23
CA GLU A 53 -7.89 15.44 -42.68
C GLU A 53 -7.76 15.53 -44.20
N VAL A 54 -8.73 14.99 -44.95
CA VAL A 54 -8.74 15.05 -46.42
C VAL A 54 -8.91 16.48 -46.92
N MET A 55 -9.74 17.28 -46.25
CA MET A 55 -10.04 18.65 -46.65
C MET A 55 -9.01 19.68 -46.16
N CYS A 56 -8.06 19.26 -45.32
CA CYS A 56 -7.01 20.12 -44.77
C CYS A 56 -6.16 20.77 -45.88
N SER A 57 -5.87 20.03 -46.95
CA SER A 57 -5.13 20.55 -48.12
C SER A 57 -5.88 21.65 -48.87
N LEU A 58 -7.21 21.72 -48.72
CA LEU A 58 -8.06 22.75 -49.31
C LEU A 58 -8.28 23.93 -48.34
N GLY A 59 -7.60 23.96 -47.19
CA GLY A 59 -7.69 25.02 -46.19
C GLY A 59 -8.91 24.91 -45.26
N LEU A 60 -9.70 23.83 -45.37
CA LEU A 60 -10.84 23.61 -44.49
C LEU A 60 -10.39 22.94 -43.19
N GLN A 61 -10.95 23.41 -42.06
CA GLN A 61 -10.64 22.89 -40.73
C GLN A 61 -11.81 22.13 -40.15
N ARG A 62 -11.51 21.20 -39.24
CA ARG A 62 -12.52 20.46 -38.48
C ARG A 62 -13.34 21.40 -37.61
N GLY A 63 -14.65 21.18 -37.55
CA GLY A 63 -15.49 21.79 -36.51
C GLY A 63 -15.06 21.38 -35.09
N MET A 64 -15.54 22.11 -34.08
CA MET A 64 -15.16 21.88 -32.68
C MET A 64 -15.55 20.48 -32.18
N LYS A 65 -14.60 19.74 -31.60
CA LYS A 65 -14.84 18.42 -31.01
C LYS A 65 -15.76 18.51 -29.80
N GLY A 66 -16.82 17.68 -29.81
CA GLY A 66 -17.80 17.65 -28.72
C GLY A 66 -18.68 18.89 -28.63
N SER A 67 -18.86 19.61 -29.76
CA SER A 67 -19.71 20.80 -29.85
C SER A 67 -21.10 20.54 -29.26
N LYS A 68 -21.60 21.54 -28.52
CA LYS A 68 -22.96 21.57 -27.97
C LYS A 68 -24.00 22.14 -28.92
N ALA A 69 -23.57 22.64 -30.08
CA ALA A 69 -24.45 23.18 -31.10
C ALA A 69 -25.46 22.12 -31.57
N ARG A 70 -26.74 22.51 -31.63
CA ARG A 70 -27.84 21.66 -32.11
C ARG A 70 -28.22 22.07 -33.54
N HIS A 71 -28.53 21.08 -34.38
CA HIS A 71 -29.12 21.33 -35.70
C HIS A 71 -30.48 22.03 -35.53
N LYS A 72 -30.75 23.04 -36.36
CA LYS A 72 -32.00 23.80 -36.34
C LYS A 72 -32.70 23.68 -37.68
N ASP A 73 -33.98 23.35 -37.64
CA ASP A 73 -34.85 23.34 -38.83
C ASP A 73 -35.12 24.76 -39.33
N ILE A 74 -35.07 24.93 -40.64
CA ILE A 74 -35.35 26.17 -41.38
C ILE A 74 -36.78 26.67 -41.12
N LYS A 75 -37.70 25.88 -40.56
CA LYS A 75 -39.08 26.35 -40.27
C LYS A 75 -39.19 27.32 -39.09
N LYS A 76 -38.31 27.23 -38.08
CA LYS A 76 -38.31 28.17 -36.94
C LYS A 76 -37.90 29.60 -37.33
N PHE A 77 -37.19 29.72 -38.47
CA PHE A 77 -36.78 30.95 -39.13
C PHE A 77 -37.95 31.89 -39.41
N TYR A 78 -38.98 31.43 -40.13
CA TYR A 78 -40.09 32.29 -40.58
C TYR A 78 -40.88 32.89 -39.41
N THR A 79 -40.93 32.21 -38.27
CA THR A 79 -41.68 32.67 -37.09
C THR A 79 -40.98 33.83 -36.37
N GLU A 80 -39.66 33.76 -36.17
CA GLU A 80 -38.89 34.80 -35.48
C GLU A 80 -38.71 36.06 -36.34
N LEU A 81 -38.70 35.86 -37.66
CA LEU A 81 -38.49 36.87 -38.68
C LEU A 81 -39.68 37.82 -38.84
N ASN A 82 -40.89 37.27 -38.82
CA ASN A 82 -42.13 38.05 -38.88
C ASN A 82 -42.30 39.00 -37.67
N GLN A 83 -41.58 38.79 -36.58
CA GLN A 83 -41.65 39.63 -35.37
C GLN A 83 -40.69 40.82 -35.39
N ALA A 84 -39.70 40.86 -36.31
CA ALA A 84 -38.60 41.82 -36.29
C ALA A 84 -38.69 42.92 -37.38
N ILE A 85 -39.76 42.95 -38.17
CA ILE A 85 -39.92 43.89 -39.30
C ILE A 85 -40.49 45.22 -38.79
N GLU A 86 -39.62 46.21 -38.58
CA GLU A 86 -40.01 47.58 -38.20
C GLU A 86 -39.79 48.63 -39.31
N ASN A 87 -39.17 48.26 -40.44
CA ASN A 87 -38.84 49.19 -41.52
C ASN A 87 -39.43 48.72 -42.85
N VAL A 88 -40.65 49.17 -43.13
CA VAL A 88 -41.30 49.02 -44.43
C VAL A 88 -40.85 50.19 -45.33
N PRO A 89 -40.27 49.95 -46.51
CA PRO A 89 -39.94 50.99 -47.48
C PRO A 89 -41.18 51.78 -47.89
N ILE A 90 -41.04 53.07 -48.15
CA ILE A 90 -42.14 53.95 -48.54
C ILE A 90 -42.32 53.89 -50.06
N PRO A 91 -43.55 53.79 -50.62
CA PRO A 91 -43.78 53.78 -52.06
C PRO A 91 -43.23 55.02 -52.77
N GLN A 92 -42.57 54.85 -53.92
CA GLN A 92 -42.06 55.97 -54.71
C GLN A 92 -43.18 56.59 -55.59
N LYS A 93 -43.07 57.88 -55.89
CA LYS A 93 -44.10 58.61 -56.64
C LYS A 93 -44.16 58.12 -58.10
N GLY A 94 -45.25 57.45 -58.47
CA GLY A 94 -45.47 56.89 -59.81
C GLY A 94 -45.07 55.42 -59.97
N GLU A 95 -44.66 54.76 -58.88
CA GLU A 95 -44.33 53.34 -58.85
C GLU A 95 -45.59 52.46 -58.99
N LEU A 96 -45.50 51.40 -59.81
CA LEU A 96 -46.54 50.37 -59.89
C LEU A 96 -46.57 49.57 -58.58
N ALA A 97 -47.75 49.16 -58.15
CA ALA A 97 -47.92 48.40 -56.90
C ALA A 97 -47.14 47.07 -56.88
N THR A 98 -46.92 46.47 -58.06
CA THR A 98 -46.10 45.26 -58.25
C THR A 98 -44.63 45.53 -57.94
N ASP A 99 -44.08 46.62 -58.47
CA ASP A 99 -42.67 46.96 -58.36
C ASP A 99 -42.33 47.33 -56.91
N TYR A 100 -43.25 48.03 -56.24
CA TYR A 100 -43.16 48.31 -54.80
C TYR A 100 -43.16 47.02 -53.97
N TYR A 101 -44.04 46.07 -54.32
CA TYR A 101 -44.16 44.80 -53.61
C TYR A 101 -42.89 43.94 -53.76
N GLU A 102 -42.33 43.86 -54.96
CA GLU A 102 -41.08 43.12 -55.22
C GLU A 102 -39.90 43.73 -54.44
N ARG A 103 -39.74 45.06 -54.50
CA ARG A 103 -38.68 45.77 -53.74
C ARG A 103 -38.83 45.60 -52.24
N PHE A 104 -40.07 45.59 -51.74
CA PHE A 104 -40.36 45.36 -50.34
C PHE A 104 -40.00 43.93 -49.93
N GLN A 105 -40.39 42.94 -50.73
CA GLN A 105 -40.05 41.54 -50.47
C GLN A 105 -38.53 41.32 -50.42
N GLU A 106 -37.79 41.84 -51.39
CA GLU A 106 -36.33 41.68 -51.44
C GLU A 106 -35.62 42.32 -50.22
N GLN A 107 -36.07 43.51 -49.79
CA GLN A 107 -35.53 44.17 -48.60
C GLN A 107 -35.88 43.43 -47.31
N LEU A 108 -37.09 42.88 -47.20
CA LEU A 108 -37.49 42.05 -46.07
C LEU A 108 -36.64 40.78 -45.99
N GLU A 109 -36.42 40.10 -47.11
CA GLU A 109 -35.58 38.90 -47.20
C GLU A 109 -34.12 39.19 -46.82
N THR A 110 -33.61 40.35 -47.22
CA THR A 110 -32.22 40.75 -46.89
C THR A 110 -32.05 41.09 -45.41
N LEU A 111 -32.94 41.93 -44.85
CA LEU A 111 -32.86 42.35 -43.45
C LEU A 111 -33.06 41.16 -42.51
N SER A 112 -33.99 40.28 -42.85
CA SER A 112 -34.24 39.07 -42.09
C SER A 112 -33.07 38.11 -42.05
N ALA A 113 -32.45 37.85 -43.21
CA ALA A 113 -31.25 37.03 -43.30
C ALA A 113 -30.12 37.60 -42.43
N ALA A 114 -29.94 38.92 -42.40
CA ALA A 114 -28.92 39.59 -41.60
C ALA A 114 -29.15 39.49 -40.08
N TYR A 115 -30.39 39.73 -39.61
CA TYR A 115 -30.74 39.60 -38.20
C TYR A 115 -30.60 38.16 -37.69
N LEU A 116 -31.04 37.17 -38.48
CA LEU A 116 -30.87 35.75 -38.15
C LEU A 116 -29.39 35.39 -38.07
N LYS A 117 -28.60 35.78 -39.08
CA LYS A 117 -27.17 35.50 -39.12
C LYS A 117 -26.49 35.99 -37.83
N LYS A 118 -26.80 37.22 -37.41
CA LYS A 118 -26.26 37.82 -36.18
C LYS A 118 -26.72 37.11 -34.90
N GLY A 119 -27.97 36.68 -34.83
CA GLY A 119 -28.50 35.92 -33.70
C GLY A 119 -27.84 34.53 -33.58
N LEU A 120 -27.75 33.82 -34.71
CA LEU A 120 -27.15 32.50 -34.80
C LEU A 120 -25.64 32.54 -34.53
N GLU A 121 -24.94 33.57 -35.00
CA GLU A 121 -23.52 33.81 -34.69
C GLU A 121 -23.29 33.98 -33.19
N ARG A 122 -24.15 34.73 -32.48
CA ARG A 122 -24.05 34.90 -31.02
C ARG A 122 -24.26 33.59 -30.27
N GLU A 123 -25.26 32.81 -30.67
CA GLU A 123 -25.54 31.52 -30.06
C GLU A 123 -24.43 30.49 -30.33
N ARG A 124 -23.93 30.44 -31.57
CA ARG A 124 -22.76 29.63 -31.94
C ARG A 124 -21.54 30.02 -31.11
N ALA A 125 -21.27 31.32 -30.96
CA ALA A 125 -20.17 31.80 -30.14
C ALA A 125 -20.32 31.39 -28.67
N ALA A 126 -21.55 31.40 -28.13
CA ALA A 126 -21.83 30.92 -26.78
C ALA A 126 -21.57 29.40 -26.64
N ASP A 127 -22.07 28.59 -27.57
CA ASP A 127 -21.86 27.14 -27.58
C ASP A 127 -20.39 26.77 -27.73
N GLU A 128 -19.67 27.48 -28.59
CA GLU A 128 -18.23 27.34 -28.76
C GLU A 128 -17.47 27.70 -27.48
N TRP A 129 -17.84 28.80 -26.83
CA TRP A 129 -17.25 29.21 -25.56
C TRP A 129 -17.47 28.16 -24.46
N VAL A 130 -18.70 27.65 -24.31
CA VAL A 130 -19.03 26.60 -23.34
C VAL A 130 -18.23 25.32 -23.64
N THR A 131 -18.20 24.90 -24.90
CA THR A 131 -17.49 23.69 -25.32
C THR A 131 -15.98 23.82 -25.06
N ARG A 132 -15.39 24.99 -25.34
CA ARG A 132 -13.98 25.27 -25.07
C ARG A 132 -13.67 25.20 -23.58
N LYS A 133 -14.48 25.86 -22.74
CA LYS A 133 -14.33 25.80 -21.27
C LYS A 133 -14.43 24.38 -20.73
N ILE A 134 -15.41 23.59 -21.18
CA ILE A 134 -15.55 22.18 -20.78
C ILE A 134 -14.30 21.38 -21.15
N ASN A 135 -13.76 21.57 -22.37
CA ASN A 135 -12.57 20.86 -22.81
C ASN A 135 -11.32 21.28 -22.02
N ASP A 136 -11.19 22.55 -21.67
CA ASP A 136 -10.08 23.05 -20.85
C ASP A 136 -10.15 22.48 -19.42
N TYR A 137 -11.34 22.50 -18.79
CA TYR A 137 -11.53 21.88 -17.48
C TYR A 137 -11.25 20.37 -17.49
N LYS A 138 -11.70 19.65 -18.53
CA LYS A 138 -11.38 18.23 -18.69
C LYS A 138 -9.88 17.97 -18.77
N LYS A 139 -9.13 18.81 -19.50
CA LYS A 139 -7.67 18.70 -19.58
C LYS A 139 -7.00 18.96 -18.23
N GLN A 140 -7.45 20.00 -17.51
CA GLN A 140 -6.93 20.32 -16.18
C GLN A 140 -7.17 19.19 -15.18
N ILE A 141 -8.40 18.69 -15.10
CA ILE A 141 -8.77 17.56 -14.24
C ILE A 141 -7.93 16.32 -14.60
N HIS A 142 -7.76 16.03 -15.89
CA HIS A 142 -6.96 14.89 -16.33
C HIS A 142 -5.49 15.02 -15.89
N LEU A 143 -4.90 16.21 -16.07
CA LEU A 143 -3.52 16.48 -15.66
C LEU A 143 -3.35 16.38 -14.14
N GLU A 144 -4.31 16.93 -13.38
CA GLU A 144 -4.30 16.85 -11.92
C GLU A 144 -4.38 15.40 -11.43
N HIS A 145 -5.29 14.59 -11.99
CA HIS A 145 -5.37 13.17 -11.68
C HIS A 145 -4.09 12.41 -12.04
N GLN A 146 -3.44 12.74 -13.16
CA GLN A 146 -2.17 12.13 -13.52
C GLN A 146 -1.07 12.48 -12.52
N ASN A 147 -0.97 13.74 -12.12
CA ASN A 147 0.01 14.19 -11.12
C ASN A 147 -0.24 13.53 -9.76
N GLN A 148 -1.49 13.48 -9.30
CA GLN A 148 -1.85 12.79 -8.06
C GLN A 148 -1.52 11.30 -8.10
N LYS A 149 -1.79 10.64 -9.22
CA LYS A 149 -1.43 9.22 -9.42
C LYS A 149 0.08 9.01 -9.32
N GLN A 150 0.88 9.85 -10.00
CA GLN A 150 2.34 9.76 -9.95
C GLN A 150 2.87 9.99 -8.54
N LEU A 151 2.34 10.96 -7.81
CA LEU A 151 2.71 11.22 -6.42
C LEU A 151 2.39 10.02 -5.52
N LEU A 152 1.20 9.43 -5.69
CA LEU A 152 0.80 8.25 -4.92
C LEU A 152 1.72 7.05 -5.21
N GLU A 153 2.09 6.84 -6.47
CA GLU A 153 3.05 5.79 -6.85
C GLU A 153 4.43 6.04 -6.25
N GLN A 154 4.91 7.28 -6.19
CA GLN A 154 6.15 7.64 -5.49
C GLN A 154 6.06 7.34 -3.99
N ASN A 155 4.98 7.73 -3.34
CA ASN A 155 4.77 7.47 -1.92
C ASN A 155 4.70 5.96 -1.63
N LEU A 156 4.03 5.18 -2.47
CA LEU A 156 3.98 3.72 -2.34
C LEU A 156 5.38 3.09 -2.49
N ARG A 157 6.20 3.58 -3.43
CA ARG A 157 7.59 3.14 -3.57
C ARG A 157 8.39 3.42 -2.31
N THR A 158 8.35 4.65 -1.79
CA THR A 158 9.06 5.02 -0.56
C THR A 158 8.61 4.18 0.63
N LEU A 159 7.31 4.01 0.81
CA LEU A 159 6.76 3.19 1.89
C LEU A 159 7.18 1.72 1.76
N SER A 160 7.19 1.18 0.54
CA SER A 160 7.64 -0.19 0.30
C SER A 160 9.11 -0.39 0.70
N LEU A 161 9.98 0.59 0.45
CA LEU A 161 11.37 0.55 0.86
C LEU A 161 11.50 0.60 2.39
N GLN A 162 10.75 1.48 3.05
CA GLN A 162 10.74 1.57 4.52
C GLN A 162 10.28 0.26 5.18
N VAL A 163 9.28 -0.41 4.59
CA VAL A 163 8.83 -1.73 5.07
C VAL A 163 9.91 -2.78 4.92
N ILE A 164 10.63 -2.79 3.79
CA ILE A 164 11.75 -3.72 3.58
C ILE A 164 12.86 -3.46 4.60
N GLU A 165 13.26 -2.21 4.80
CA GLU A 165 14.29 -1.81 5.75
C GLU A 165 13.92 -2.15 7.21
N SER A 166 12.67 -1.88 7.60
CA SER A 166 12.17 -2.28 8.92
C SER A 166 12.17 -3.79 9.09
N ARG A 167 11.82 -4.56 8.05
CA ARG A 167 11.84 -6.02 8.07
C ARG A 167 13.27 -6.56 8.22
N THR A 168 14.24 -5.99 7.52
CA THR A 168 15.64 -6.40 7.64
C THR A 168 16.17 -6.15 9.05
N HIS A 169 15.87 -4.98 9.63
CA HIS A 169 16.27 -4.68 11.02
C HIS A 169 15.61 -5.61 12.04
N TYR A 170 14.34 -5.97 11.83
CA TYR A 170 13.67 -6.95 12.68
C TYR A 170 14.36 -8.32 12.62
N GLN A 171 14.70 -8.81 11.42
CA GLN A 171 15.41 -10.07 11.24
C GLN A 171 16.79 -10.07 11.89
N GLU A 172 17.54 -8.97 11.78
CA GLU A 172 18.82 -8.81 12.46
C GLU A 172 18.69 -8.84 13.98
N ALA A 173 17.67 -8.18 14.53
CA ALA A 173 17.40 -8.20 15.96
C ALA A 173 16.99 -9.60 16.44
N GLU A 174 16.14 -10.28 15.68
CA GLU A 174 15.72 -11.66 15.96
C GLU A 174 16.92 -12.62 15.98
N HIS A 175 17.83 -12.51 15.01
CA HIS A 175 19.06 -13.31 14.96
C HIS A 175 19.93 -13.08 16.20
N LYS A 176 20.14 -11.82 16.61
CA LYS A 176 20.91 -11.49 17.82
C LYS A 176 20.26 -12.04 19.09
N ILE A 177 18.93 -12.00 19.18
CA ILE A 177 18.19 -12.59 20.30
C ILE A 177 18.39 -14.11 20.31
N GLN A 178 18.35 -14.77 19.16
CA GLN A 178 18.58 -16.22 19.06
C GLN A 178 20.01 -16.59 19.47
N GLU A 179 21.02 -15.87 18.97
CA GLU A 179 22.43 -16.10 19.34
C GLU A 179 22.66 -15.91 20.84
N THR A 180 22.15 -14.81 21.41
CA THR A 180 22.28 -14.55 22.85
C THR A 180 21.53 -15.57 23.69
N SER A 181 20.32 -15.97 23.29
CA SER A 181 19.55 -17.02 23.96
C SER A 181 20.29 -18.37 23.94
N ALA A 182 20.90 -18.73 22.80
CA ALA A 182 21.68 -19.96 22.69
C ALA A 182 22.93 -19.93 23.59
N MET A 183 23.63 -18.79 23.63
CA MET A 183 24.78 -18.58 24.51
C MET A 183 24.38 -18.71 25.99
N TYR A 184 23.28 -18.09 26.41
CA TYR A 184 22.80 -18.20 27.79
C TYR A 184 22.35 -19.62 28.12
N GLN A 185 21.72 -20.32 27.18
CA GLN A 185 21.34 -21.73 27.39
C GLN A 185 22.58 -22.60 27.62
N GLN A 186 23.62 -22.45 26.80
CA GLN A 186 24.88 -23.17 27.00
C GLN A 186 25.53 -22.86 28.36
N LEU A 187 25.47 -21.60 28.80
CA LEU A 187 25.98 -21.21 30.11
C LEU A 187 25.19 -21.89 31.25
N ILE A 188 23.86 -21.93 31.14
CA ILE A 188 22.99 -22.61 32.09
C ILE A 188 23.33 -24.10 32.14
N ASP A 189 23.39 -24.77 30.98
CA ASP A 189 23.69 -26.20 30.89
C ASP A 189 25.05 -26.54 31.53
N ASN A 190 26.07 -25.71 31.29
CA ASN A 190 27.40 -25.87 31.92
C ASN A 190 27.32 -25.71 33.44
N LYS A 191 26.55 -24.73 33.95
CA LYS A 191 26.38 -24.53 35.38
C LYS A 191 25.57 -25.62 36.05
N GLU A 192 24.58 -26.19 35.36
CA GLU A 192 23.85 -27.36 35.84
C GLU A 192 24.77 -28.60 35.95
N GLN A 193 25.68 -28.80 34.98
CA GLN A 193 26.69 -29.85 35.05
C GLN A 193 27.66 -29.68 36.23
N GLU A 194 28.19 -28.47 36.43
CA GLU A 194 29.05 -28.15 37.58
C GLU A 194 28.33 -28.42 38.92
N LEU A 195 27.07 -27.97 39.04
CA LEU A 195 26.25 -28.19 40.23
C LEU A 195 25.98 -29.67 40.49
N SER A 196 25.68 -30.44 39.43
CA SER A 196 25.49 -31.88 39.53
C SER A 196 26.76 -32.59 39.99
N ALA A 197 27.93 -32.21 39.47
CA ALA A 197 29.21 -32.77 39.90
C ALA A 197 29.48 -32.49 41.39
N LEU A 198 29.25 -31.26 41.85
CA LEU A 198 29.41 -30.90 43.25
C LEU A 198 28.42 -31.65 44.16
N THR A 199 27.19 -31.84 43.70
CA THR A 199 26.16 -32.59 44.45
C THR A 199 26.55 -34.06 44.59
N ASN A 200 27.09 -34.67 43.54
CA ASN A 200 27.61 -36.04 43.61
C ASN A 200 28.78 -36.15 44.60
N GLN A 201 29.72 -35.21 44.58
CA GLN A 201 30.83 -35.17 45.56
C GLN A 201 30.34 -35.04 47.00
N LEU A 202 29.33 -34.19 47.24
CA LEU A 202 28.73 -34.06 48.58
C LEU A 202 28.04 -35.36 49.02
N GLN A 203 27.39 -36.07 48.10
CA GLN A 203 26.78 -37.36 48.39
C GLN A 203 27.84 -38.41 48.76
N GLU A 204 28.95 -38.48 48.02
CA GLU A 204 30.07 -39.37 48.34
C GLU A 204 30.65 -39.09 49.73
N ILE A 205 30.81 -37.81 50.09
CA ILE A 205 31.28 -37.42 51.43
C ILE A 205 30.25 -37.81 52.50
N GLN A 206 28.95 -37.61 52.27
CA GLN A 206 27.91 -38.04 53.21
C GLN A 206 27.93 -39.56 53.42
N ASP A 207 28.06 -40.34 52.35
CA ASP A 207 28.11 -41.80 52.43
C ASP A 207 29.36 -42.27 53.19
N LEU A 208 30.51 -41.63 52.97
CA LEU A 208 31.74 -41.85 53.74
C LEU A 208 31.55 -41.56 55.22
N ILE A 209 30.99 -40.39 55.57
CA ILE A 209 30.72 -40.02 56.97
C ILE A 209 29.81 -41.07 57.62
N LEU A 210 28.73 -41.48 56.95
CA LEU A 210 27.80 -42.48 57.47
C LEU A 210 28.49 -43.84 57.69
N ASN A 211 29.37 -44.25 56.77
CA ASN A 211 30.13 -45.48 56.93
C ASN A 211 31.07 -45.42 58.14
N TYR A 212 31.83 -44.32 58.28
CA TYR A 212 32.68 -44.11 59.45
C TYR A 212 31.88 -44.09 60.76
N GLU A 213 30.74 -43.38 60.82
CA GLU A 213 29.89 -43.36 62.00
C GLU A 213 29.42 -44.77 62.40
N ASN A 214 29.08 -45.63 61.43
CA ASN A 214 28.70 -47.02 61.69
C ASN A 214 29.88 -47.88 62.17
N GLU A 215 31.06 -47.71 61.59
CA GLU A 215 32.29 -48.36 62.05
C GLU A 215 32.60 -47.97 63.51
N TYR A 216 32.62 -46.68 63.84
CA TYR A 216 32.88 -46.21 65.21
C TYR A 216 31.81 -46.64 66.22
N ARG A 217 30.52 -46.71 65.82
CA ARG A 217 29.44 -47.23 66.69
C ARG A 217 29.61 -48.71 67.06
N THR A 218 30.28 -49.49 66.22
CA THR A 218 30.45 -50.94 66.41
C THR A 218 31.83 -51.32 66.96
N MET A 219 32.70 -50.33 67.13
CA MET A 219 34.07 -50.52 67.59
C MET A 219 34.16 -50.70 69.11
N ASN A 220 35.05 -51.60 69.56
CA ASN A 220 35.27 -51.79 70.98
C ASN A 220 36.18 -50.68 71.57
N VAL A 221 36.15 -50.54 72.90
CA VAL A 221 36.85 -49.45 73.62
C VAL A 221 38.39 -49.54 73.46
N ALA A 222 38.94 -50.75 73.36
CA ALA A 222 40.39 -50.95 73.24
C ALA A 222 40.92 -50.48 71.87
N ASP A 223 40.19 -50.79 70.80
CA ASP A 223 40.54 -50.38 69.43
C ASP A 223 40.35 -48.87 69.23
N PHE A 224 39.36 -48.26 69.90
CA PHE A 224 39.16 -46.80 69.89
C PHE A 224 40.32 -46.04 70.54
N LEU A 225 40.78 -46.52 71.69
CA LEU A 225 41.93 -45.93 72.37
C LEU A 225 43.24 -46.12 71.61
N ALA A 226 43.36 -47.15 70.77
CA ALA A 226 44.51 -47.35 69.91
C ALA A 226 44.58 -46.30 68.77
N LEU A 227 43.43 -45.84 68.26
CA LEU A 227 43.31 -44.83 67.20
C LEU A 227 43.56 -43.39 67.68
N LEU A 228 43.55 -43.15 68.99
CA LEU A 228 43.80 -41.82 69.59
C LEU A 228 45.26 -41.61 70.00
N LYS A 229 46.17 -42.50 69.61
CA LYS A 229 47.61 -42.33 69.89
C LYS A 229 48.25 -41.36 68.89
N GLU A 230 49.21 -40.56 69.35
CA GLU A 230 49.91 -39.55 68.55
C GLU A 230 50.55 -40.08 67.26
N ASP A 231 50.94 -41.36 67.26
CA ASP A 231 51.58 -42.04 66.13
C ASP A 231 50.59 -42.50 65.04
N THR A 232 49.29 -42.26 65.22
CA THR A 232 48.28 -42.68 64.25
C THR A 232 48.01 -41.62 63.19
N PRO A 233 47.75 -42.02 61.93
CA PRO A 233 47.48 -41.08 60.84
C PRO A 233 46.29 -40.14 61.12
N ILE A 234 45.30 -40.63 61.88
CA ILE A 234 44.09 -39.86 62.23
C ILE A 234 44.46 -38.72 63.20
N TYR A 235 45.24 -39.01 64.24
CA TYR A 235 45.67 -38.01 65.21
C TYR A 235 46.53 -36.93 64.54
N GLN A 236 47.46 -37.33 63.67
CA GLN A 236 48.32 -36.41 62.92
C GLN A 236 47.55 -35.55 61.91
N SER A 237 46.53 -36.11 61.28
CA SER A 237 45.66 -35.38 60.36
C SER A 237 44.79 -34.36 61.10
N LEU A 238 44.23 -34.71 62.27
CA LEU A 238 43.49 -33.77 63.12
C LEU A 238 44.39 -32.65 63.65
N ALA A 239 45.62 -32.99 64.06
CA ALA A 239 46.64 -32.03 64.50
C ALA A 239 46.99 -30.99 63.42
N ALA A 240 46.95 -31.39 62.15
CA ALA A 240 47.25 -30.52 61.02
C ALA A 240 46.09 -29.58 60.65
N ILE A 241 44.84 -29.97 60.95
CA ILE A 241 43.63 -29.20 60.61
C ILE A 241 43.30 -28.20 61.71
N ASP A 242 43.37 -28.61 62.98
CA ASP A 242 43.11 -27.74 64.13
C ASP A 242 44.00 -28.14 65.33
N PRO A 243 45.08 -27.38 65.60
CA PRO A 243 46.00 -27.64 66.69
C PRO A 243 45.37 -27.47 68.10
N GLU A 244 44.24 -26.79 68.26
CA GLU A 244 43.58 -26.68 69.57
C GLU A 244 42.81 -27.97 69.91
N SER A 245 42.28 -28.66 68.90
CA SER A 245 41.57 -29.92 69.05
C SER A 245 42.46 -31.05 69.59
N THR A 246 43.77 -31.06 69.31
CA THR A 246 44.69 -32.09 69.85
C THR A 246 44.92 -31.96 71.35
N GLN A 247 44.91 -30.75 71.89
CA GLN A 247 45.07 -30.51 73.32
C GLN A 247 43.83 -30.99 74.10
N LEU A 248 42.64 -30.83 73.52
CA LEU A 248 41.40 -31.40 74.07
C LEU A 248 41.40 -32.93 74.02
N LEU A 249 41.92 -33.52 72.94
CA LEU A 249 42.04 -34.98 72.78
C LEU A 249 42.99 -35.62 73.79
N SER A 250 44.17 -35.03 74.03
CA SER A 250 45.10 -35.54 75.05
C SER A 250 44.48 -35.48 76.46
N THR A 251 43.83 -34.35 76.77
CA THR A 251 43.13 -34.16 78.06
C THR A 251 41.97 -35.16 78.23
N PHE A 252 41.23 -35.46 77.15
CA PHE A 252 40.18 -36.47 77.15
C PHE A 252 40.75 -37.88 77.35
N GLN A 253 41.82 -38.24 76.63
CA GLN A 253 42.48 -39.53 76.72
C GLN A 253 43.00 -39.80 78.14
N ASP A 254 43.63 -38.80 78.77
CA ASP A 254 44.09 -38.87 80.16
C ASP A 254 42.93 -39.04 81.15
N ARG A 255 41.86 -38.27 81.00
CA ARG A 255 40.68 -38.38 81.87
C ARG A 255 39.97 -39.72 81.71
N PHE A 256 39.85 -40.21 80.49
CA PHE A 256 39.17 -41.46 80.17
C PHE A 256 39.96 -42.68 80.66
N GLN A 257 41.28 -42.69 80.49
CA GLN A 257 42.17 -43.71 81.05
C GLN A 257 42.12 -43.74 82.59
N ASN A 258 42.15 -42.56 83.24
CA ASN A 258 41.98 -42.47 84.69
C ASN A 258 40.61 -43.02 85.13
N HIS A 259 39.55 -42.79 84.36
CA HIS A 259 38.21 -43.28 84.70
C HIS A 259 38.09 -44.79 84.53
N LEU A 260 38.72 -45.40 83.52
CA LEU A 260 38.80 -46.84 83.34
C LEU A 260 39.59 -47.54 84.46
N GLN A 261 40.70 -46.94 84.91
CA GLN A 261 41.48 -47.44 86.06
C GLN A 261 40.72 -47.36 87.39
N GLN A 262 39.80 -46.39 87.53
CA GLN A 262 38.90 -46.28 88.68
C GLN A 262 37.65 -47.17 88.58
N ALA A 263 37.35 -47.70 87.40
CA ALA A 263 36.20 -48.56 87.13
C ALA A 263 36.54 -50.06 87.17
N GLU A 264 37.77 -50.44 87.52
CA GLU A 264 38.09 -51.81 87.88
C GLU A 264 37.24 -52.23 89.10
N PRO A 265 36.52 -53.37 89.05
CA PRO A 265 35.74 -53.82 90.19
C PRO A 265 36.70 -54.13 91.35
N GLU A 266 36.33 -53.70 92.57
CA GLU A 266 37.05 -54.09 93.78
C GLU A 266 37.34 -55.60 93.78
N PRO A 267 38.59 -56.02 94.08
CA PRO A 267 38.89 -57.43 94.22
C PRO A 267 38.10 -58.00 95.40
N ASP A 268 37.28 -58.99 95.08
CA ASP A 268 36.49 -59.83 95.98
C ASP A 268 37.40 -60.36 97.11
N GLN A 269 37.41 -59.68 98.26
CA GLN A 269 38.11 -60.14 99.46
C GLN A 269 37.31 -61.28 100.09
N ARG A 270 37.58 -62.50 99.63
CA ARG A 270 37.54 -63.70 100.48
C ARG A 270 38.97 -64.08 100.88
N PHE A 271 39.28 -63.74 102.12
CA PHE A 271 40.35 -64.20 103.02
C PHE A 271 41.81 -63.93 102.63
#